data_AF-A0A8J7N0K8-F1
#
_entry.id   AF-A0A8J7N0K8-F1
#
_cell.length_a   1.000
_cell.length_b   1.000
_cell.length_c   1.000
_cell.angle_alpha   90.00
_cell.angle_beta   90.00
_cell.angle_gamma   90.00
#
_symmetry.space_group_name_H-M   'P 1'
#
loop_
_entity.id
_entity.type
_entity.pdbx_description
1 polymer ?
#
loop_
_entity_poly.entity_id
_entity_poly.type
_entity_poly.pdbx_seq_one_letter_code
_entity_poly.pdbx_strand_id
1 'polypeptide(L)'
;YVGLSEYIATGDMINANITQRLIENIFFKNSPLHDGAMIISHQRIKAAGCILPISHDTDIPKSLGLRHRAALGISQKSDCLAVVVSEETGGISIAEKGSFRLRMSAEELESALSKEWIKE
;
A
#
# COMPACT_ATOMS: atom_id res chain seq x y z
N TYR A 1 2.17 -10.92 -14.66
CA TYR A 1 2.28 -9.92 -13.58
C TYR A 1 3.73 -9.55 -13.41
N VAL A 2 4.02 -8.27 -13.21
CA VAL A 2 5.39 -7.81 -12.91
C VAL A 2 5.59 -7.97 -11.41
N GLY A 3 6.67 -8.65 -11.00
CA GLY A 3 7.01 -8.79 -9.60
C GLY A 3 7.36 -7.44 -8.97
N LEU A 4 7.11 -7.27 -7.67
CA LEU A 4 7.32 -5.99 -6.97
C LEU A 4 8.79 -5.54 -6.86
N SER A 5 9.74 -6.37 -7.31
CA SER A 5 11.19 -6.14 -7.18
C SER A 5 11.65 -4.80 -7.75
N GLU A 6 11.08 -4.35 -8.87
CA GLU A 6 11.44 -3.06 -9.48
C GLU A 6 11.03 -1.87 -8.59
N TYR A 7 9.89 -1.96 -7.90
CA TYR A 7 9.41 -0.92 -7.00
C TYR A 7 10.16 -0.94 -5.67
N ILE A 8 10.50 -2.14 -5.17
CA ILE A 8 11.34 -2.30 -3.97
C ILE A 8 12.68 -1.56 -4.16
N ALA A 9 13.29 -1.66 -5.34
CA ALA A 9 14.57 -1.03 -5.63
C ALA A 9 14.54 0.51 -5.68
N THR A 10 13.36 1.12 -5.69
CA THR A 10 13.22 2.60 -5.69
C THR A 10 13.23 3.21 -4.29
N GLY A 11 12.98 2.40 -3.26
CA GLY A 11 12.95 2.86 -1.87
C GLY A 11 14.19 2.46 -1.08
N ASP A 12 14.17 2.80 0.20
CA ASP A 12 15.22 2.39 1.13
C ASP A 12 14.98 0.96 1.61
N MET A 13 15.99 0.12 1.45
CA MET A 13 15.94 -1.29 1.88
C MET A 13 15.91 -1.37 3.41
N ILE A 14 14.86 -1.97 3.95
CA ILE A 14 14.65 -2.15 5.40
C ILE A 14 14.91 -3.61 5.79
N ASN A 15 14.33 -4.55 5.05
CA ASN A 15 14.36 -5.98 5.32
C ASN A 15 14.16 -6.35 6.81
N ALA A 16 13.05 -5.90 7.42
CA ALA A 16 12.75 -6.08 8.84
C ALA A 16 11.53 -6.98 9.09
N ASN A 17 11.41 -7.45 10.34
CA ASN A 17 10.18 -8.09 10.81
C ASN A 17 9.02 -7.08 10.82
N ILE A 18 7.81 -7.56 10.56
CA ILE A 18 6.60 -6.75 10.61
C ILE A 18 6.26 -6.50 12.08
N THR A 19 6.27 -5.23 12.50
CA THR A 19 5.82 -4.84 13.85
C THR A 19 5.03 -3.54 13.76
N GLN A 20 4.01 -3.38 14.59
CA GLN A 20 3.18 -2.17 14.64
C GLN A 20 4.03 -0.90 14.78
N ARG A 21 4.94 -0.88 15.77
CA ARG A 21 5.82 0.29 16.03
C ARG A 21 6.68 0.67 14.83
N LEU A 22 7.15 -0.30 14.03
CA LEU A 22 7.95 0.00 12.85
C LEU A 22 7.10 0.61 11.73
N ILE A 23 5.90 0.09 11.51
CA ILE A 23 4.96 0.64 10.52
C ILE A 23 4.58 2.08 10.88
N GLU A 24 4.24 2.32 12.15
CA GLU A 24 3.91 3.67 12.66
C GLU A 24 5.09 4.65 12.48
N ASN A 25 6.32 4.22 12.78
CA ASN A 25 7.51 5.06 12.60
C ASN A 25 7.84 5.34 11.13
N ILE A 26 7.63 4.37 10.23
CA ILE A 26 7.81 4.57 8.79
C ILE A 26 6.89 5.69 8.29
N PHE A 27 5.61 5.66 8.67
CA PHE A 27 4.62 6.64 8.21
C PHE A 27 4.50 7.89 9.11
N PHE A 28 5.42 8.10 10.04
CA PHE A 28 5.45 9.33 10.83
C PHE A 28 5.74 10.53 9.92
N LYS A 29 4.87 11.54 9.91
CA LYS A 29 4.85 12.65 8.91
C LYS A 29 6.18 13.40 8.69
N ASN A 30 7.09 13.38 9.65
CA ASN A 30 8.39 14.06 9.54
C ASN A 30 9.57 13.10 9.30
N SER A 31 9.30 11.81 9.12
CA SER A 31 10.31 10.80 8.80
C SER A 31 10.67 10.85 7.32
N PRO A 32 11.94 10.74 6.92
CA PRO A 32 12.32 10.64 5.50
C PRO A 32 11.59 9.50 4.76
N LEU A 33 11.20 8.43 5.47
CA LEU A 33 10.60 7.23 4.90
C LEU A 33 9.08 7.31 4.68
N HIS A 34 8.41 8.36 5.18
CA HIS A 34 6.94 8.44 5.15
C HIS A 34 6.37 8.75 3.76
N ASP A 35 7.20 9.33 2.89
CA ASP A 35 6.81 9.72 1.55
C ASP A 35 7.08 8.58 0.57
N GLY A 36 5.99 7.94 0.13
CA GLY A 36 6.03 6.75 -0.72
C GLY A 36 5.37 5.53 -0.07
N ALA A 37 5.61 4.36 -0.65
CA ALA A 37 5.01 3.10 -0.22
C ALA A 37 5.97 2.27 0.62
N MET A 38 5.40 1.55 1.59
CA MET A 38 6.06 0.44 2.27
C MET A 38 5.66 -0.85 1.55
N ILE A 39 6.64 -1.65 1.15
CA ILE A 39 6.39 -2.94 0.48
C ILE A 39 6.68 -4.07 1.45
N ILE A 40 5.68 -4.91 1.67
CA ILE A 40 5.78 -6.14 2.47
C ILE A 40 5.75 -7.34 1.52
N SER A 41 6.67 -8.28 1.70
CA SER A 41 6.72 -9.51 0.92
C SER A 41 7.44 -10.59 1.72
N HIS A 42 7.00 -11.85 1.60
CA HIS A 42 7.56 -12.99 2.34
C HIS A 42 7.63 -12.71 3.85
N GLN A 43 6.54 -12.19 4.42
CA GLN A 43 6.39 -11.87 5.86
C GLN A 43 7.44 -10.87 6.40
N ARG A 44 8.02 -10.04 5.53
CA ARG A 44 9.00 -9.00 5.89
C ARG A 44 8.68 -7.67 5.23
N ILE A 45 8.96 -6.58 5.94
CA ILE A 45 9.01 -5.25 5.32
C ILE A 45 10.29 -5.20 4.48
N LYS A 46 10.16 -5.19 3.16
CA LYS A 46 11.31 -5.20 2.23
C LYS A 46 11.94 -3.83 2.12
N ALA A 47 11.13 -2.81 1.86
CA ALA A 47 11.56 -1.43 1.69
C ALA A 47 10.43 -0.45 2.07
N ALA A 48 10.80 0.81 2.32
CA ALA A 48 9.87 1.93 2.48
C ALA A 48 10.31 3.13 1.63
N GLY A 49 9.46 4.14 1.50
CA GLY A 49 9.69 5.24 0.56
C GLY A 49 9.69 4.81 -0.91
N CYS A 50 9.07 3.67 -1.24
CA CYS A 50 9.05 3.14 -2.60
C CYS A 50 8.15 3.99 -3.49
N ILE A 51 8.60 4.24 -4.72
CA ILE A 51 7.85 4.96 -5.75
C ILE A 51 6.99 3.94 -6.49
N LEU A 52 5.67 4.18 -6.47
CA LEU A 52 4.69 3.34 -7.16
C LEU A 52 4.19 4.02 -8.44
N PRO A 53 3.76 3.23 -9.45
CA PRO A 53 3.12 3.77 -10.63
C PRO A 53 1.76 4.35 -10.24
N ILE A 54 1.41 5.48 -10.84
CA ILE A 54 0.12 6.14 -10.62
C ILE A 54 -0.84 5.70 -11.72
N SER A 55 -2.06 5.33 -11.34
CA SER A 55 -3.12 5.10 -12.33
C SER A 55 -3.57 6.41 -12.98
N HIS A 56 -3.87 6.33 -14.27
CA HIS A 56 -4.40 7.42 -15.09
C HIS A 56 -5.88 7.25 -15.42
N ASP A 57 -6.58 6.33 -14.77
CA ASP A 57 -8.01 6.15 -14.97
C ASP A 57 -8.79 7.42 -14.65
N THR A 58 -9.64 7.82 -15.58
CA THR A 58 -10.49 9.00 -15.46
C THR A 58 -11.65 8.79 -14.49
N ASP A 59 -11.97 7.53 -14.19
CA ASP A 59 -13.12 7.13 -13.37
C ASP A 59 -12.81 7.18 -11.86
N ILE A 60 -11.55 7.48 -11.49
CA ILE A 60 -11.16 7.65 -10.09
C ILE A 60 -11.82 8.92 -9.54
N PRO A 61 -12.57 8.85 -8.42
CA PRO A 61 -13.18 10.03 -7.83
C PRO A 61 -12.14 11.13 -7.57
N LYS A 62 -12.45 12.37 -7.98
CA LYS A 62 -11.53 13.52 -7.85
C LYS A 62 -11.09 13.82 -6.40
N SER A 63 -11.89 13.39 -5.43
CA SER A 63 -11.57 13.49 -4.00
C SER A 63 -10.47 12.54 -3.53
N LEU A 64 -10.07 11.55 -4.34
CA LEU A 64 -8.99 10.63 -3.99
C LEU A 64 -7.63 11.25 -4.33
N GLY A 65 -6.75 11.28 -3.33
CA GLY A 65 -5.39 11.82 -3.45
C GLY A 65 -4.39 10.90 -4.15
N LEU A 66 -3.12 11.31 -4.18
CA LEU A 66 -2.03 10.58 -4.86
C LEU A 66 -1.79 9.17 -4.30
N ARG A 67 -1.94 8.95 -2.99
CA ARG A 67 -1.79 7.61 -2.39
C ARG A 67 -2.79 6.60 -2.95
N HIS A 68 -4.04 7.02 -3.17
CA HIS A 68 -5.06 6.18 -3.78
C HIS A 68 -4.69 5.88 -5.24
N ARG A 69 -4.32 6.90 -6.02
CA ARG A 69 -3.91 6.72 -7.41
C ARG A 69 -2.71 5.79 -7.56
N ALA A 70 -1.74 5.87 -6.66
CA ALA A 70 -0.61 4.96 -6.59
C ALA A 70 -1.04 3.52 -6.25
N ALA A 71 -1.93 3.34 -5.27
CA ALA A 71 -2.47 2.03 -4.91
C ALA A 71 -3.26 1.38 -6.06
N LEU A 72 -4.03 2.16 -6.83
CA LEU A 72 -4.69 1.64 -8.02
C LEU A 72 -3.66 1.27 -9.10
N GLY A 73 -2.69 2.16 -9.36
CA GLY A 73 -1.69 1.92 -10.40
C GLY A 73 -0.85 0.67 -10.15
N ILE A 74 -0.43 0.43 -8.91
CA ILE A 74 0.32 -0.78 -8.57
C ILE A 74 -0.53 -2.05 -8.66
N SER A 75 -1.80 -1.98 -8.24
CA SER A 75 -2.71 -3.13 -8.30
C SER A 75 -3.19 -3.46 -9.72
N GLN A 76 -3.05 -2.53 -10.68
CA GLN A 76 -3.25 -2.78 -12.11
C GLN A 76 -2.08 -3.54 -12.74
N LYS A 77 -0.86 -3.38 -12.21
CA LYS A 77 0.38 -3.95 -12.79
C LYS A 77 0.89 -5.21 -12.08
N SER A 78 0.43 -5.44 -10.85
CA SER A 78 0.82 -6.57 -10.02
C SER A 78 -0.40 -7.23 -9.37
N ASP A 79 -0.20 -8.40 -8.79
CA ASP A 79 -1.16 -9.14 -7.99
C ASP A 79 -1.16 -8.70 -6.51
N CYS A 80 -0.54 -7.56 -6.19
CA CYS A 80 -0.48 -7.07 -4.83
C CYS A 80 -1.85 -6.56 -4.34
N LEU A 81 -2.08 -6.72 -3.04
CA LEU A 81 -3.11 -6.01 -2.31
C LEU A 81 -2.50 -4.71 -1.75
N ALA A 82 -2.95 -3.56 -2.23
CA ALA A 82 -2.49 -2.26 -1.75
C ALA A 82 -3.48 -1.70 -0.71
N VAL A 83 -2.99 -1.36 0.48
CA VAL A 83 -3.77 -0.74 1.56
C VAL A 83 -3.44 0.75 1.64
N VAL A 84 -4.45 1.59 1.77
CA VAL A 84 -4.31 3.05 1.85
C VAL A 84 -5.08 3.59 3.04
N VAL A 85 -4.44 4.48 3.79
CA VAL A 85 -5.09 5.34 4.79
C VAL A 85 -5.06 6.77 4.28
N SER A 86 -6.23 7.40 4.21
CA SER A 86 -6.36 8.81 3.81
C SER A 86 -5.76 9.74 4.86
N GLU A 87 -4.88 10.66 4.46
CA GLU A 87 -4.35 11.69 5.39
C GLU A 87 -5.42 12.68 5.81
N GLU A 88 -6.40 12.93 4.93
CA GLU A 88 -7.43 13.95 5.14
C GLU A 88 -8.54 13.44 6.05
N THR A 89 -8.88 12.15 5.94
CA THR A 89 -10.07 11.59 6.57
C THR A 89 -9.79 10.43 7.51
N GLY A 90 -8.58 9.86 7.52
CA GLY A 90 -8.26 8.62 8.22
C GLY A 90 -8.94 7.37 7.62
N GLY A 91 -9.72 7.52 6.56
CA GLY A 91 -10.47 6.42 5.94
C GLY A 91 -9.55 5.36 5.34
N ILE A 92 -9.89 4.09 5.55
CA ILE A 92 -9.18 2.94 5.02
C ILE A 92 -9.77 2.57 3.66
N SER A 93 -8.90 2.27 2.70
CA SER A 93 -9.26 1.72 1.40
C SER A 93 -8.28 0.64 0.99
N ILE A 94 -8.72 -0.29 0.16
CA ILE A 94 -7.83 -1.25 -0.52
C ILE A 94 -7.99 -1.16 -2.03
N ALA A 95 -6.90 -1.43 -2.74
CA ALA A 95 -6.88 -1.61 -4.19
C ALA A 95 -6.27 -2.97 -4.53
N GLU A 96 -6.97 -3.73 -5.36
CA GLU A 96 -6.55 -5.06 -5.80
C GLU A 96 -7.07 -5.28 -7.22
N LYS A 97 -6.25 -5.87 -8.10
CA LYS A 97 -6.63 -6.19 -9.49
C LYS A 97 -7.26 -4.98 -10.23
N GLY A 98 -6.74 -3.79 -9.97
CA GLY A 98 -7.22 -2.55 -10.59
C GLY A 98 -8.61 -2.08 -10.15
N SER A 99 -9.12 -2.54 -9.01
CA SER A 99 -10.39 -2.10 -8.44
C SER A 99 -10.24 -1.62 -6.99
N PHE A 100 -11.09 -0.69 -6.57
CA PHE A 100 -11.11 -0.19 -5.19
C PHE A 100 -12.23 -0.79 -4.36
N ARG A 101 -11.95 -0.95 -3.06
CA ARG A 101 -12.96 -0.93 -2.00
C ARG A 101 -12.65 0.25 -1.07
N LEU A 102 -13.52 1.23 -1.06
CA LEU A 102 -13.34 2.49 -0.32
C LEU A 102 -14.11 2.47 0.99
N ARG A 103 -13.65 3.28 1.97
CA ARG A 103 -14.33 3.53 3.25
C ARG A 103 -14.57 2.24 4.05
N MET A 104 -13.54 1.41 4.11
CA MET A 104 -13.60 0.14 4.84
C MET A 104 -13.49 0.36 6.35
N SER A 105 -14.14 -0.51 7.11
CA SER A 105 -13.87 -0.65 8.55
C SER A 105 -12.56 -1.41 8.80
N ALA A 106 -12.05 -1.35 10.04
CA ALA A 106 -10.87 -2.12 10.43
C ALA A 106 -11.13 -3.64 10.33
N GLU A 107 -12.33 -4.08 10.71
CA GLU A 107 -12.76 -5.47 10.63
C GLU A 107 -12.86 -5.96 9.17
N GLU A 108 -13.33 -5.11 8.26
CA GLU A 108 -13.38 -5.45 6.83
C GLU A 108 -11.97 -5.57 6.23
N LEU A 109 -11.03 -4.72 6.67
CA LEU A 109 -9.62 -4.82 6.28
C LEU A 109 -9.00 -6.10 6.83
N GLU A 110 -9.20 -6.40 8.12
CA GLU A 110 -8.70 -7.62 8.74
C GLU A 110 -9.23 -8.88 8.04
N SER A 111 -10.52 -8.89 7.69
CA SER A 111 -11.12 -9.99 6.92
C SER A 111 -10.51 -10.12 5.52
N ALA A 112 -10.25 -9.00 4.84
CA ALA A 112 -9.60 -9.01 3.52
C ALA A 112 -8.17 -9.54 3.60
N LEU A 113 -7.37 -9.06 4.56
CA LEU A 113 -6.01 -9.52 4.79
C LEU A 113 -5.96 -10.98 5.21
N SER A 114 -6.87 -11.43 6.07
CA SER A 114 -6.90 -12.82 6.55
C SER A 114 -7.18 -13.83 5.44
N LYS A 115 -8.04 -13.47 4.47
CA LYS A 115 -8.39 -14.35 3.34
C LYS A 115 -7.24 -14.52 2.35
N GLU A 116 -6.49 -13.45 2.12
CA GLU A 116 -5.44 -13.39 1.11
C GLU A 116 -4.05 -13.75 1.67
N TRP A 117 -3.76 -13.40 2.92
CA TRP A 117 -2.41 -13.48 3.51
C TRP A 117 -2.17 -14.71 4.37
N ILE A 118 -3.20 -15.31 4.99
CA ILE A 118 -3.02 -16.46 5.91
C ILE A 118 -2.93 -17.80 5.15
N LYS A 119 -2.98 -17.80 3.81
CA LYS A 119 -2.72 -19.00 3.00
C LYS A 119 -1.22 -19.21 2.79
N GLU A 120 -0.48 -19.46 3.86
CA GLU A 120 0.82 -20.18 3.84
C GLU A 120 0.87 -21.18 4.99
#